data_AF-A0A553RGN4-F1
#
_entry.id   AF-A0A553RGN4-F1
#
_cell.length_a   1.000
_cell.length_b   1.000
_cell.length_c   1.000
_cell.angle_alpha   90.00
_cell.angle_beta   90.00
_cell.angle_gamma   90.00
#
_symmetry.space_group_name_H-M   'P 1'
#
loop_
_entity.id
_entity.type
_entity.pdbx_description
1 polymer ?
#
loop_
_entity_poly.entity_id
_entity_poly.type
_entity_poly.pdbx_seq_one_letter_code
_entity_poly.pdbx_strand_id
1 'polypeptide(L)'
;MCLSPPCLFQFQKQGKDVEKVKQRLAEIANYVDKFYRVLNIRVALVGLEVWSDVDKCAVTQDPFTTLHEFLDWRKLKLLPQRPHDNAQLISGVYFQGTTIGMAPIMSMCTAEQSGGIVMDHSDNPLGAAVTLAHELGHNFGMNHDTPERGCGCRMTVDRGGCIMTPSTG
;
A
#
# COMPACT_ATOMS: atom_id res chain seq x y z
N MET A 1 25.82 -13.04 -2.62
CA MET A 1 26.00 -11.68 -2.07
C MET A 1 24.63 -11.02 -1.98
N CYS A 2 23.93 -11.12 -0.84
CA CYS A 2 22.72 -10.33 -0.57
C CYS A 2 23.15 -9.12 0.27
N LEU A 3 23.57 -8.05 -0.39
CA LEU A 3 23.96 -6.82 0.28
C LEU A 3 22.72 -5.91 0.36
N SER A 4 21.78 -6.25 1.25
CA SER A 4 20.84 -5.33 1.98
C SER A 4 19.58 -6.07 2.44
N PRO A 5 19.09 -5.84 3.66
CA PRO A 5 17.75 -6.22 4.06
C PRO A 5 16.68 -5.57 3.16
N PRO A 6 15.58 -6.28 2.87
CA PRO A 6 14.51 -5.85 1.97
C PRO A 6 13.89 -4.45 2.22
N CYS A 7 13.68 -3.95 3.45
CA CYS A 7 13.01 -2.65 3.64
C CYS A 7 13.95 -1.43 3.65
N LEU A 8 15.26 -1.66 3.85
CA LEU A 8 16.29 -0.68 3.50
C LEU A 8 16.21 -0.31 2.02
N PHE A 9 15.61 -1.14 1.16
CA PHE A 9 15.52 -0.88 -0.26
C PHE A 9 14.78 0.42 -0.58
N GLN A 10 13.67 0.75 0.10
CA GLN A 10 12.96 2.01 -0.19
C GLN A 10 13.76 3.23 0.29
N PHE A 11 14.32 3.15 1.50
CA PHE A 11 15.20 4.19 2.03
C PHE A 11 16.46 4.38 1.16
N GLN A 12 17.07 3.28 0.71
CA GLN A 12 18.21 3.26 -0.20
C GLN A 12 17.85 3.78 -1.59
N LYS A 13 16.68 3.42 -2.14
CA LYS A 13 16.15 3.91 -3.42
C LYS A 13 16.02 5.42 -3.43
N GLN A 14 15.66 6.01 -2.29
CA GLN A 14 15.62 7.47 -2.10
C GLN A 14 16.97 8.09 -1.68
N GLY A 15 18.08 7.36 -1.83
CA GLY A 15 19.42 7.86 -1.55
C GLY A 15 19.76 7.95 -0.05
N LYS A 16 19.09 7.13 0.79
CA LYS A 16 19.21 7.15 2.26
C LYS A 16 18.81 8.49 2.87
N ASP A 17 17.80 9.13 2.28
CA ASP A 17 17.26 10.41 2.71
C ASP A 17 15.85 10.24 3.28
N VAL A 18 15.72 10.41 4.60
CA VAL A 18 14.45 10.21 5.31
C VAL A 18 13.42 11.25 4.89
N GLU A 19 13.84 12.48 4.60
CA GLU A 19 12.93 13.56 4.22
C GLU A 19 12.40 13.35 2.80
N LYS A 20 13.21 12.83 1.88
CA LYS A 20 12.71 12.41 0.55
C LYS A 20 11.70 11.26 0.65
N VAL A 21 11.95 10.27 1.50
CA VAL A 21 10.97 9.19 1.74
C VAL A 21 9.68 9.77 2.29
N LYS A 22 9.74 10.64 3.31
CA LYS A 22 8.56 11.30 3.89
C LYS A 22 7.78 12.09 2.85
N GLN A 23 8.47 12.90 2.04
CA GLN A 23 7.85 13.71 1.00
C GLN A 23 7.13 12.82 -0.02
N ARG A 24 7.78 11.75 -0.49
CA ARG A 24 7.18 10.80 -1.42
C ARG A 24 5.92 10.13 -0.84
N LEU A 25 5.97 9.69 0.41
CA LEU A 25 4.83 9.07 1.09
C LEU A 25 3.67 10.08 1.29
N ALA A 26 3.98 11.33 1.59
CA ALA A 26 2.97 12.39 1.68
C ALA A 26 2.32 12.70 0.32
N GLU A 27 3.08 12.70 -0.77
CA GLU A 27 2.55 12.84 -2.14
C GLU A 27 1.62 11.68 -2.49
N ILE A 28 2.01 10.45 -2.18
CA ILE A 28 1.17 9.25 -2.35
C ILE A 28 -0.15 9.41 -1.57
N ALA A 29 -0.09 9.79 -0.29
CA ALA A 29 -1.28 9.98 0.53
C ALA A 29 -2.22 11.07 -0.03
N ASN A 30 -1.67 12.16 -0.56
CA ASN A 30 -2.45 13.22 -1.19
C ASN A 30 -3.19 12.75 -2.45
N TYR A 31 -2.55 11.91 -3.29
CA TYR A 31 -3.23 11.29 -4.43
C TYR A 31 -4.37 10.38 -3.97
N VAL A 32 -4.12 9.54 -2.97
CA VAL A 32 -5.12 8.63 -2.41
C VAL A 32 -6.33 9.40 -1.86
N ASP A 33 -6.13 10.48 -1.08
CA ASP A 33 -7.24 11.35 -0.64
C ASP A 33 -8.04 11.87 -1.84
N LYS A 34 -7.36 12.33 -2.90
CA LYS A 34 -8.03 12.82 -4.11
C LYS A 34 -8.88 11.73 -4.79
N PHE A 35 -8.39 10.49 -4.85
CA PHE A 35 -9.14 9.37 -5.44
C PHE A 35 -10.40 9.03 -4.63
N TYR A 36 -10.31 9.03 -3.31
CA TYR A 36 -11.44 8.64 -2.45
C TYR A 36 -12.52 9.71 -2.28
N ARG A 37 -12.24 10.98 -2.60
CA ARG A 37 -13.24 12.06 -2.52
C ARG A 37 -14.50 11.79 -3.34
N VAL A 38 -14.40 11.13 -4.49
CA VAL A 38 -15.57 10.81 -5.34
C VAL A 38 -16.50 9.78 -4.69
N LEU A 39 -16.00 9.05 -3.69
CA LEU A 39 -16.75 8.08 -2.88
C LEU A 39 -17.18 8.68 -1.53
N ASN A 40 -17.07 10.00 -1.36
CA ASN A 40 -17.34 10.71 -0.12
C ASN A 40 -16.51 10.22 1.08
N ILE A 41 -15.30 9.74 0.81
CA ILE A 41 -14.33 9.30 1.82
C ILE A 41 -13.16 10.28 1.83
N ARG A 42 -12.66 10.62 3.03
CA ARG A 42 -11.43 11.39 3.22
C ARG A 42 -10.35 10.46 3.75
N VAL A 43 -9.17 10.53 3.13
CA VAL A 43 -7.99 9.81 3.60
C VAL A 43 -7.03 10.83 4.19
N ALA A 44 -6.81 10.75 5.50
CA ALA A 44 -5.93 11.66 6.22
C ALA A 44 -4.69 10.90 6.69
N LEU A 45 -3.50 11.43 6.37
CA LEU A 45 -2.24 10.90 6.89
C LEU A 45 -2.08 11.33 8.36
N VAL A 46 -2.43 10.45 9.28
CA VAL A 46 -2.35 10.70 10.74
C VAL A 46 -1.05 10.23 11.37
N GLY A 47 -0.23 9.48 10.64
CA GLY A 47 1.07 8.97 11.09
C GLY A 47 1.91 8.49 9.92
N LEU A 48 3.22 8.66 10.03
CA LEU A 48 4.21 8.24 9.06
C LEU A 48 5.43 7.75 9.81
N GLU A 49 5.84 6.51 9.55
CA GLU A 49 7.03 5.89 10.12
C GLU A 49 7.95 5.42 8.98
N VAL A 50 9.23 5.78 9.05
CA VAL A 50 10.25 5.33 8.11
C VAL A 50 11.20 4.40 8.85
N TRP A 51 11.29 3.15 8.41
CA TRP A 51 12.23 2.17 8.94
C TRP A 51 13.62 2.38 8.34
N SER A 52 14.35 3.38 8.85
CA SER A 52 15.68 3.75 8.35
C SER A 52 16.83 2.92 8.94
N ASP A 53 16.57 2.23 10.04
CA ASP A 53 17.53 1.43 10.81
C ASP A 53 17.37 -0.08 10.50
N VAL A 54 16.20 -0.61 10.79
CA VAL A 54 15.85 -2.02 10.62
C VAL A 54 14.35 -2.17 10.43
N ASP A 55 13.99 -3.10 9.56
CA ASP A 55 12.62 -3.52 9.30
C ASP A 55 11.97 -4.00 10.62
N LYS A 56 10.76 -3.54 10.92
CA LYS A 56 10.08 -3.87 12.19
C LYS A 56 9.29 -5.19 12.13
N CYS A 57 9.15 -5.75 10.93
CA CYS A 57 8.61 -7.07 10.64
C CYS A 57 9.36 -7.66 9.44
N ALA A 58 9.15 -8.95 9.14
CA ALA A 58 9.74 -9.53 7.95
C ALA A 58 9.08 -8.97 6.67
N VAL A 59 9.89 -8.42 5.78
CA VAL A 59 9.46 -7.97 4.45
C VAL A 59 10.15 -8.88 3.43
N THR A 60 9.39 -9.67 2.68
CA THR A 60 9.96 -10.70 1.78
C THR A 60 9.41 -10.56 0.38
N GLN A 61 9.92 -11.35 -0.57
CA GLN A 61 9.33 -11.42 -1.90
C GLN A 61 7.99 -12.16 -1.91
N ASP A 62 7.66 -12.94 -0.87
CA ASP A 62 6.32 -13.50 -0.73
C ASP A 62 5.37 -12.43 -0.15
N PRO A 63 4.38 -11.96 -0.93
CA PRO A 63 3.43 -10.95 -0.47
C PRO A 63 2.54 -11.47 0.67
N PHE A 64 2.23 -12.78 0.73
CA PHE A 64 1.41 -13.34 1.79
C PHE A 64 2.11 -13.27 3.14
N THR A 65 3.36 -13.75 3.19
CA THR A 65 4.20 -13.65 4.40
C THR A 65 4.37 -12.18 4.83
N THR A 66 4.68 -11.28 3.88
CA THR A 66 4.89 -9.85 4.21
C THR A 66 3.62 -9.20 4.77
N LEU A 67 2.45 -9.46 4.18
CA LEU A 67 1.18 -8.92 4.66
C LEU A 67 0.86 -9.44 6.06
N HIS A 68 1.04 -10.74 6.30
CA HIS A 68 0.79 -11.35 7.60
C HIS A 68 1.66 -10.71 8.69
N GLU A 69 2.96 -10.64 8.47
CA GLU A 69 3.94 -10.08 9.40
C GLU A 69 3.71 -8.58 9.67
N PHE A 70 3.32 -7.82 8.63
CA PHE A 70 3.00 -6.41 8.77
C PHE A 70 1.72 -6.19 9.60
N LEU A 71 0.66 -6.96 9.37
CA LEU A 71 -0.59 -6.83 10.12
C LEU A 71 -0.43 -7.25 11.59
N ASP A 72 0.36 -8.28 11.86
CA ASP A 72 0.71 -8.68 13.23
C ASP A 72 1.53 -7.59 13.94
N TRP A 73 2.52 -7.00 13.26
CA TRP A 73 3.25 -5.84 13.79
C TRP A 73 2.32 -4.65 14.04
N ARG A 74 1.41 -4.33 13.09
CA ARG A 74 0.43 -3.25 13.24
C ARG A 74 -0.39 -3.46 14.52
N LYS A 75 -0.95 -4.66 14.69
CA LYS A 75 -1.79 -5.01 15.86
C LYS A 75 -1.02 -4.96 17.16
N LEU A 76 0.16 -5.58 17.22
CA LEU A 76 0.89 -5.79 18.48
C LEU A 76 1.77 -4.60 18.89
N LYS A 77 2.21 -3.78 17.93
CA LYS A 77 3.18 -2.71 18.17
C LYS A 77 2.64 -1.34 17.81
N LEU A 78 2.10 -1.14 16.61
CA LEU A 78 1.71 0.20 16.14
C LEU A 78 0.41 0.69 16.79
N LEU A 79 -0.64 -0.12 16.75
CA LEU A 79 -1.99 0.26 17.20
C LEU A 79 -2.04 0.65 18.69
N PRO A 80 -1.32 -0.02 19.62
CA PRO A 80 -1.23 0.42 21.01
C PRO A 80 -0.53 1.78 21.22
N GLN A 81 0.34 2.18 20.29
CA GLN A 81 1.14 3.40 20.41
C GLN A 81 0.50 4.60 19.69
N ARG A 82 -0.17 4.37 18.57
CA ARG A 82 -0.84 5.40 17.78
C ARG A 82 -2.21 4.91 17.31
N PRO A 83 -3.31 5.52 17.78
CA PRO A 83 -4.63 5.28 17.21
C PRO A 83 -4.66 5.63 15.71
N HIS A 84 -5.16 4.71 14.89
CA HIS A 84 -5.36 4.87 13.45
C HIS A 84 -6.34 3.82 12.92
N ASP A 85 -7.09 4.14 11.87
CA ASP A 85 -8.12 3.25 11.32
C ASP A 85 -7.51 2.15 10.43
N ASN A 86 -6.48 2.49 9.65
CA ASN A 86 -5.84 1.63 8.66
C ASN A 86 -4.33 1.94 8.54
N ALA A 87 -3.50 0.95 8.20
CA ALA A 87 -2.08 1.16 7.93
C ALA A 87 -1.63 0.48 6.63
N GLN A 88 -0.78 1.13 5.84
CA GLN A 88 -0.27 0.61 4.57
C GLN A 88 1.26 0.58 4.61
N LEU A 89 1.87 -0.56 4.31
CA LEU A 89 3.32 -0.70 4.18
C LEU A 89 3.72 -0.45 2.73
N ILE A 90 4.51 0.58 2.47
CA ILE A 90 5.11 0.83 1.15
C ILE A 90 6.55 0.31 1.17
N SER A 91 6.83 -0.67 0.34
CA SER A 91 8.12 -1.36 0.25
C SER A 91 8.72 -1.22 -1.13
N GLY A 92 10.05 -1.16 -1.21
CA GLY A 92 10.77 -1.23 -2.48
C GLY A 92 11.10 -2.67 -2.92
N VAL A 93 10.69 -3.67 -2.14
CA VAL A 93 10.89 -5.09 -2.47
C VAL A 93 9.99 -5.49 -3.63
N TYR A 94 10.57 -6.21 -4.59
CA TYR A 94 9.83 -6.86 -5.66
C TYR A 94 9.16 -8.13 -5.14
N PHE A 95 7.83 -8.15 -5.11
CA PHE A 95 7.08 -9.36 -4.78
C PHE A 95 7.12 -10.37 -5.94
N GLN A 96 6.95 -11.65 -5.62
CA GLN A 96 6.95 -12.72 -6.61
C GLN A 96 5.73 -12.63 -7.54
N GLY A 97 5.96 -13.00 -8.81
CA GLY A 97 4.93 -12.96 -9.85
C GLY A 97 4.65 -11.54 -10.33
N THR A 98 3.36 -11.24 -10.54
CA THR A 98 2.86 -9.93 -11.01
C THR A 98 2.24 -9.10 -9.89
N THR A 99 2.37 -9.55 -8.64
CA THR A 99 1.76 -8.90 -7.48
C THR A 99 2.50 -7.61 -7.17
N ILE A 100 1.78 -6.49 -7.12
CA ILE A 100 2.33 -5.18 -6.75
C ILE A 100 1.73 -4.63 -5.45
N GLY A 101 0.70 -5.28 -4.91
CA GLY A 101 0.06 -4.95 -3.65
C GLY A 101 -0.79 -6.13 -3.15
N MET A 102 -1.14 -6.10 -1.87
CA MET A 102 -2.06 -7.08 -1.28
C MET A 102 -2.72 -6.53 -0.01
N ALA A 103 -4.03 -6.76 0.14
CA ALA A 103 -4.80 -6.39 1.31
C ALA A 103 -5.99 -7.32 1.58
N PRO A 104 -6.42 -7.50 2.84
CA PRO A 104 -7.63 -8.23 3.16
C PRO A 104 -8.88 -7.46 2.73
N ILE A 105 -9.90 -8.19 2.25
CA ILE A 105 -11.19 -7.60 1.87
C ILE A 105 -12.06 -7.38 3.11
N MET A 106 -12.78 -6.26 3.17
CA MET A 106 -13.76 -5.92 4.21
C MET A 106 -13.15 -5.90 5.63
N SER A 107 -11.94 -5.38 5.73
CA SER A 107 -11.18 -5.35 6.99
C SER A 107 -11.02 -3.95 7.59
N MET A 108 -11.61 -2.91 6.98
CA MET A 108 -11.54 -1.54 7.48
C MET A 108 -11.93 -1.46 8.97
N CYS A 109 -11.13 -0.75 9.75
CA CYS A 109 -11.28 -0.58 11.21
C CYS A 109 -11.12 -1.85 12.08
N THR A 110 -10.87 -3.03 11.50
CA THR A 110 -10.55 -4.22 12.30
C THR A 110 -9.18 -4.08 12.97
N ALA A 111 -9.04 -4.59 14.19
CA ALA A 111 -7.76 -4.54 14.90
C ALA A 111 -6.71 -5.44 14.21
N GLU A 112 -7.15 -6.56 13.65
CA GLU A 112 -6.32 -7.60 13.06
C GLU A 112 -5.90 -7.28 11.62
N GLN A 113 -6.82 -6.82 10.78
CA GLN A 113 -6.66 -6.93 9.32
C GLN A 113 -6.79 -5.60 8.57
N SER A 114 -6.93 -4.47 9.27
CA SER A 114 -7.07 -3.16 8.62
C SER A 114 -5.73 -2.61 8.13
N GLY A 115 -5.30 -3.10 6.98
CA GLY A 115 -4.12 -2.63 6.29
C GLY A 115 -3.81 -3.38 5.01
N GLY A 116 -2.66 -3.07 4.43
CA GLY A 116 -2.17 -3.67 3.20
C GLY A 116 -0.70 -3.42 2.97
N ILE A 117 -0.16 -4.07 1.93
CA ILE A 117 1.22 -3.90 1.48
C ILE A 117 1.23 -3.41 0.03
N VAL A 118 2.17 -2.54 -0.31
CA VAL A 118 2.29 -1.89 -1.63
C VAL A 118 3.75 -1.89 -2.04
N MET A 119 4.02 -2.30 -3.28
CA MET A 119 5.33 -2.19 -3.93
C MET A 119 5.48 -0.79 -4.53
N ASP A 120 6.59 -0.11 -4.24
CA ASP A 120 6.94 1.17 -4.88
C ASP A 120 7.57 0.94 -6.26
N HIS A 121 6.73 0.56 -7.21
CA HIS A 121 7.12 0.00 -8.51
C HIS A 121 7.42 1.03 -9.61
N SER A 122 7.19 2.32 -9.36
CA SER A 122 7.39 3.41 -10.32
C SER A 122 8.18 4.54 -9.70
N ASP A 123 8.92 5.31 -10.49
CA ASP A 123 9.54 6.56 -10.01
C ASP A 123 8.48 7.65 -9.80
N ASN A 124 7.38 7.61 -10.56
CA ASN A 124 6.25 8.48 -10.36
C ASN A 124 5.44 8.00 -9.14
N PRO A 125 5.25 8.82 -8.09
CA PRO A 125 4.46 8.44 -6.90
C PRO A 125 3.02 8.05 -7.23
N LEU A 126 2.50 8.50 -8.38
CA LEU A 126 1.17 8.11 -8.86
C LEU A 126 1.02 6.59 -9.00
N GLY A 127 2.07 5.87 -9.42
CA GLY A 127 2.01 4.41 -9.58
C GLY A 127 1.72 3.70 -8.25
N ALA A 128 2.50 4.01 -7.22
CA ALA A 128 2.27 3.48 -5.87
C ALA A 128 0.95 3.99 -5.26
N ALA A 129 0.53 5.22 -5.57
CA ALA A 129 -0.74 5.76 -5.08
C ALA A 129 -1.96 5.04 -5.63
N VAL A 130 -1.95 4.64 -6.90
CA VAL A 130 -3.03 3.83 -7.50
C VAL A 130 -3.08 2.45 -6.84
N THR A 131 -1.93 1.80 -6.66
CA THR A 131 -1.87 0.51 -5.96
C THR A 131 -2.35 0.62 -4.52
N LEU A 132 -1.91 1.64 -3.77
CA LEU A 132 -2.40 1.85 -2.40
C LEU A 132 -3.90 2.09 -2.37
N ALA A 133 -4.45 2.88 -3.29
CA ALA A 133 -5.89 3.08 -3.38
C ALA A 133 -6.65 1.80 -3.74
N HIS A 134 -6.07 0.92 -4.55
CA HIS A 134 -6.62 -0.41 -4.83
C HIS A 134 -6.69 -1.27 -3.55
N GLU A 135 -5.58 -1.37 -2.82
CA GLU A 135 -5.50 -2.16 -1.59
C GLU A 135 -6.40 -1.62 -0.47
N LEU A 136 -6.48 -0.29 -0.34
CA LEU A 136 -7.41 0.35 0.58
C LEU A 136 -8.86 0.07 0.16
N GLY A 137 -9.14 -0.08 -1.15
CA GLY A 137 -10.44 -0.44 -1.70
C GLY A 137 -10.86 -1.83 -1.23
N HIS A 138 -9.95 -2.80 -1.25
CA HIS A 138 -10.17 -4.10 -0.63
C HIS A 138 -10.53 -3.97 0.85
N ASN A 139 -9.78 -3.19 1.63
CA ASN A 139 -10.13 -3.00 3.05
C ASN A 139 -11.56 -2.42 3.22
N PHE A 140 -12.02 -1.53 2.34
CA PHE A 140 -13.40 -1.02 2.30
C PHE A 140 -14.44 -2.02 1.76
N GLY A 141 -14.03 -3.23 1.36
CA GLY A 141 -14.91 -4.29 0.88
C GLY A 141 -15.09 -4.31 -0.65
N MET A 142 -14.36 -3.47 -1.38
CA MET A 142 -14.39 -3.49 -2.84
C MET A 142 -13.70 -4.75 -3.35
N ASN A 143 -14.28 -5.34 -4.38
CA ASN A 143 -13.63 -6.40 -5.11
C ASN A 143 -13.16 -5.88 -6.47
N HIS A 144 -12.40 -6.71 -7.19
CA HIS A 144 -12.02 -6.38 -8.55
C HIS A 144 -13.22 -6.12 -9.47
N ASP A 145 -13.07 -5.12 -10.32
CA ASP A 145 -13.94 -4.87 -11.47
C ASP A 145 -13.70 -5.97 -12.51
N THR A 146 -14.65 -6.90 -12.64
CA THR A 146 -14.58 -7.97 -13.65
C THR A 146 -15.89 -8.07 -14.44
N PRO A 147 -15.84 -8.49 -15.72
CA PRO A 147 -17.03 -8.69 -16.54
C PRO A 147 -18.05 -9.64 -15.88
N GLU A 148 -17.59 -10.67 -15.17
CA GLU A 148 -18.44 -11.66 -14.51
C GLU A 148 -19.29 -11.06 -13.39
N ARG A 149 -18.83 -9.96 -12.79
CA ARG A 149 -19.58 -9.21 -11.76
C ARG A 149 -20.52 -8.16 -12.34
N GLY A 150 -20.54 -7.99 -13.66
CA GLY A 150 -21.27 -6.90 -14.31
C GLY A 150 -20.69 -5.51 -14.01
N CYS A 151 -19.49 -5.45 -13.42
CA CYS A 151 -18.76 -4.20 -13.18
C CYS A 151 -17.89 -3.89 -14.38
N GLY A 152 -18.29 -2.89 -15.16
CA GLY A 152 -17.52 -2.40 -16.29
C GLY A 152 -16.81 -1.10 -15.95
N CYS A 153 -15.48 -1.08 -16.10
CA CYS A 153 -14.75 0.17 -16.08
C CYS A 153 -15.09 0.98 -17.34
N ARG A 154 -15.80 2.12 -17.17
CA ARG A 154 -16.17 3.00 -18.29
C ARG A 154 -15.00 3.83 -18.81
N MET A 155 -13.88 3.86 -18.07
CA MET A 155 -12.66 4.54 -18.49
C MET A 155 -11.78 3.58 -19.27
N THR A 156 -11.26 4.06 -20.39
CA THR A 156 -10.31 3.30 -21.21
C THR A 156 -8.94 3.26 -20.53
N VAL A 157 -8.12 2.25 -20.87
CA VAL A 157 -6.79 2.06 -20.28
C VAL A 157 -5.87 3.26 -20.56
N ASP A 158 -5.95 3.86 -21.75
CA ASP A 158 -5.22 5.08 -22.13
C ASP A 158 -5.63 6.31 -21.31
N ARG A 159 -6.81 6.28 -20.68
CA ARG A 159 -7.30 7.32 -19.78
C ARG A 159 -7.08 6.99 -18.29
N GLY A 160 -6.31 5.94 -18.00
CA GLY A 160 -5.92 5.53 -16.64
C GLY A 160 -6.76 4.40 -16.06
N GLY A 161 -7.82 3.93 -16.75
CA GLY A 161 -8.66 2.83 -16.28
C GLY A 161 -9.40 3.12 -14.96
N CYS A 162 -9.71 2.06 -14.21
CA CYS A 162 -10.39 2.12 -12.92
C CYS A 162 -9.47 1.53 -11.85
N ILE A 163 -9.54 2.08 -10.63
CA ILE A 163 -8.66 1.69 -9.53
C ILE A 163 -8.82 0.20 -9.21
N MET A 164 -10.04 -0.34 -9.21
CA MET A 164 -10.32 -1.73 -8.83
C MET A 164 -10.20 -2.74 -9.98
N THR A 165 -9.70 -2.35 -11.17
CA THR A 165 -9.30 -3.34 -12.18
C THR A 165 -8.19 -4.23 -11.59
N PRO A 166 -8.18 -5.57 -11.84
CA PRO A 166 -7.11 -6.44 -11.37
C PRO A 166 -5.74 -5.87 -11.72
N SER A 167 -4.93 -5.57 -10.70
CA SER A 167 -3.61 -5.01 -10.89
C SER A 167 -2.62 -6.11 -11.26
N THR A 168 -2.06 -6.06 -12.46
CA THR A 168 -0.89 -6.86 -12.86
C THR A 168 0.28 -5.91 -13.09
N GLY A 169 1.41 -6.16 -12.40
CA GLY A 169 2.69 -5.52 -12.71
C GLY A 169 3.24 -5.88 -14.08
#